data_AF-A0A2R6CTB9-F1
#
_entry.id   AF-A0A2R6CTB9-F1
#
_cell.length_a   1.000
_cell.length_b   1.000
_cell.length_c   1.000
_cell.angle_alpha   90.00
_cell.angle_beta   90.00
_cell.angle_gamma   90.00
#
_symmetry.space_group_name_H-M   'P 1'
#
loop_
_entity.id
_entity.type
_entity.pdbx_description
1 polymer ?
#
loop_
_entity_poly.entity_id
_entity_poly.type
_entity_poly.pdbx_seq_one_letter_code
_entity_poly.pdbx_strand_id
1 'polypeptide(L)'
;MAEFSLHVRLDADECDPGDAESLLEPYAQPDDAVTLGSADVDASSNPDVIVPEETLEIDDVDALAEIYTDLQDRQEVYDVSLWGPASERFPVPVEHYALQQLPDPDRYEFYALDGQVTLVICDSRMDLEQVRREVPAAALG
;
A
#
# COMPACT_ATOMS: atom_id res chain seq x y z
N MET A 1 0.56 -2.11 -17.40
CA MET A 1 -0.40 -1.65 -16.39
C MET A 1 -0.15 -2.55 -15.22
N ALA A 2 0.09 -1.95 -14.06
CA ALA A 2 0.54 -2.67 -12.88
C ALA A 2 -0.66 -3.30 -12.16
N GLU A 3 -0.49 -4.51 -11.63
CA GLU A 3 -1.54 -5.14 -10.82
C GLU A 3 -1.85 -4.30 -9.58
N PHE A 4 -0.81 -3.80 -8.92
CA PHE A 4 -0.86 -3.02 -7.69
C PHE A 4 -0.08 -1.70 -7.82
N SER A 5 -0.42 -0.73 -6.98
CA SER A 5 0.38 0.50 -6.82
C SER A 5 0.61 0.79 -5.36
N LEU A 6 1.82 1.20 -5.00
CA LEU A 6 2.21 1.53 -3.65
C LEU A 6 2.80 2.95 -3.60
N HIS A 7 2.17 3.80 -2.80
CA HIS A 7 2.60 5.16 -2.51
C HIS A 7 3.03 5.26 -1.06
N VAL A 8 4.19 5.86 -0.82
CA VAL A 8 4.65 6.18 0.53
C VAL A 8 4.33 7.64 0.86
N ARG A 9 4.06 7.91 2.12
CA ARG A 9 4.09 9.25 2.71
C ARG A 9 5.25 9.25 3.70
N LEU A 10 6.12 10.24 3.61
CA LEU A 10 7.31 10.32 4.44
C LEU A 10 7.10 11.30 5.58
N ASP A 11 7.77 11.02 6.70
CA ASP A 11 7.85 11.92 7.84
C ASP A 11 8.83 13.06 7.53
N ALA A 12 8.36 14.31 7.59
CA ALA A 12 9.16 15.48 7.26
C ALA A 12 10.26 15.79 8.30
N ASP A 13 10.18 15.22 9.51
CA ASP A 13 11.22 15.35 10.53
C ASP A 13 12.40 14.38 10.29
N GLU A 14 12.17 13.28 9.56
CA GLU A 14 13.16 12.22 9.30
C GLU A 14 13.73 12.26 7.87
N CYS A 15 13.01 12.83 6.91
CA CYS A 15 13.40 12.88 5.50
C CYS A 15 13.24 14.25 4.83
N ASP A 16 14.03 14.47 3.77
CA ASP A 16 13.84 15.55 2.81
C ASP A 16 13.04 15.07 1.57
N PRO A 17 12.38 15.97 0.82
CA PRO A 17 11.61 15.60 -0.38
C PRO A 17 12.39 14.85 -1.46
N GLY A 18 13.73 15.03 -1.51
CA GLY A 18 14.59 14.33 -2.46
C GLY A 18 14.97 12.91 -2.04
N ASP A 19 14.65 12.49 -0.82
CA ASP A 19 15.03 11.17 -0.29
C ASP A 19 14.06 10.07 -0.75
N ALA A 20 12.88 10.43 -1.25
CA ALA A 20 11.85 9.47 -1.65
C ALA A 20 12.27 8.56 -2.81
N GLU A 21 12.89 9.12 -3.85
CA GLU A 21 13.42 8.34 -4.97
C GLU A 21 14.49 7.36 -4.45
N SER A 22 15.39 7.83 -3.58
CA SER A 22 16.43 6.98 -2.97
C SER A 22 15.87 5.89 -2.05
N LEU A 23 14.72 6.13 -1.42
CA LEU A 23 14.01 5.14 -0.60
C LEU A 23 13.37 4.05 -1.45
N LEU A 24 12.78 4.41 -2.60
CA LEU A 24 12.00 3.52 -3.45
C LEU A 24 12.83 2.79 -4.54
N GLU A 25 13.87 3.43 -5.06
CA GLU A 25 14.78 2.88 -6.09
C GLU A 25 15.27 1.45 -5.79
N PRO A 26 15.64 1.08 -4.54
CA PRO A 26 16.11 -0.27 -4.23
C PRO A 26 15.10 -1.37 -4.53
N TYR A 27 13.80 -1.08 -4.49
CA TYR A 27 12.75 -2.08 -4.74
C TYR A 27 12.46 -2.27 -6.23
N ALA A 28 12.82 -1.30 -7.09
CA ALA A 28 12.59 -1.35 -8.53
C ALA A 28 13.73 -2.03 -9.32
N GLN A 29 14.57 -2.83 -8.66
CA GLN A 29 15.69 -3.58 -9.25
C GLN A 29 15.53 -5.08 -8.99
N PRO A 30 16.10 -5.98 -9.82
CA PRO A 30 16.08 -6.06 -11.29
C PRO A 30 15.05 -7.09 -11.81
N ASP A 31 14.22 -7.68 -10.95
CA ASP A 31 13.13 -8.56 -11.36
C ASP A 31 11.99 -7.67 -11.89
N ASP A 32 11.60 -7.86 -13.16
CA ASP A 32 10.65 -7.01 -13.92
C ASP A 32 9.26 -6.80 -13.26
N ALA A 33 9.02 -7.36 -12.08
CA ALA A 33 7.77 -7.29 -11.33
C ALA A 33 7.54 -5.96 -10.62
N VAL A 34 8.59 -5.14 -10.41
CA VAL A 34 8.49 -3.85 -9.69
C VAL A 34 9.15 -2.75 -10.50
N THR A 35 8.42 -1.67 -10.75
CA THR A 35 8.92 -0.50 -11.49
C THR A 35 8.58 0.80 -10.77
N LEU A 36 9.38 1.83 -11.03
CA LEU A 36 9.05 3.20 -10.60
C LEU A 36 8.05 3.79 -11.58
N GLY A 37 6.89 4.16 -11.05
CA GLY A 37 5.90 4.98 -11.72
C GLY A 37 5.92 6.41 -11.19
N SER A 38 5.07 7.25 -11.79
CA SER A 38 4.78 8.58 -11.29
C SER A 38 3.27 8.74 -11.16
N ALA A 39 2.82 9.28 -10.04
CA ALA A 39 1.43 9.63 -9.86
C ALA A 39 1.31 11.09 -9.46
N ASP A 40 0.40 11.81 -10.12
CA ASP A 40 -0.09 13.10 -9.63
C ASP A 40 -0.89 12.84 -8.35
N VAL A 41 -0.19 12.79 -7.22
CA VAL A 41 -0.80 12.71 -5.89
C VAL A 41 -0.94 14.12 -5.35
N ASP A 42 -2.12 14.48 -4.84
CA ASP A 42 -2.32 15.79 -4.22
C ASP A 42 -1.32 15.99 -3.07
N ALA A 43 -0.64 17.13 -3.08
CA ALA A 43 0.26 17.51 -2.01
C ALA A 43 -0.46 17.48 -0.66
N SER A 44 0.20 16.92 0.36
CA SER A 44 -0.33 16.90 1.71
C SER A 44 -0.58 18.32 2.21
N SER A 45 -1.73 18.53 2.85
CA SER A 45 -2.00 19.77 3.61
C SER A 45 -1.34 19.75 4.99
N ASN A 46 -0.80 18.60 5.42
CA ASN A 46 -0.05 18.46 6.65
C ASN A 46 1.43 18.82 6.39
N PRO A 47 1.98 19.86 7.05
CA PRO A 47 3.38 20.25 6.88
C PRO A 47 4.38 19.21 7.37
N ASP A 48 3.96 18.27 8.22
CA ASP A 48 4.81 17.22 8.78
C ASP A 48 4.88 15.97 7.88
N VAL A 49 4.23 16.02 6.70
CA VAL A 49 4.15 14.88 5.77
C VAL A 49 4.60 15.30 4.38
N ILE A 50 5.60 14.58 3.87
CA ILE A 50 6.07 14.70 2.49
C ILE A 50 5.36 13.65 1.65
N VAL A 51 4.81 14.07 0.51
CA VAL A 51 4.18 13.19 -0.48
C VAL A 51 5.07 13.19 -1.72
N PRO A 52 5.81 12.10 -1.98
CA PRO A 52 6.60 11.95 -3.19
C PRO A 52 5.74 11.88 -4.45
N GLU A 53 6.33 12.22 -5.60
CA GLU A 53 5.69 12.06 -6.91
C GLU A 53 5.83 10.62 -7.44
N GLU A 54 6.82 9.90 -6.92
CA GLU A 54 7.18 8.53 -7.25
C GLU A 54 6.24 7.52 -6.57
N THR A 55 5.94 6.47 -7.31
CA THR A 55 5.18 5.31 -6.83
C THR A 55 5.88 4.03 -7.24
N LEU A 56 5.62 2.95 -6.50
CA LEU A 56 5.94 1.61 -6.98
C LEU A 56 4.75 1.05 -7.73
N GLU A 57 5.00 0.57 -8.94
CA GLU A 57 4.10 -0.20 -9.79
C GLU A 57 4.51 -1.67 -9.69
N ILE A 58 3.63 -2.52 -9.17
CA ILE A 58 3.97 -3.89 -8.74
C ILE A 58 3.02 -4.90 -9.39
N ASP A 59 3.56 -5.92 -10.05
CA ASP A 59 2.82 -6.98 -10.75
C ASP A 59 2.74 -8.30 -9.96
N ASP A 60 3.35 -8.35 -8.77
CA ASP A 60 3.44 -9.56 -7.96
C ASP A 60 3.00 -9.28 -6.51
N VAL A 61 2.07 -10.08 -5.99
CA VAL A 61 1.54 -9.94 -4.62
C VAL A 61 2.58 -10.27 -3.54
N ASP A 62 3.50 -11.21 -3.81
CA ASP A 62 4.58 -11.55 -2.89
C ASP A 62 5.53 -10.36 -2.76
N ALA A 63 5.87 -9.73 -3.88
CA ALA A 63 6.69 -8.50 -3.91
C ALA A 63 5.99 -7.34 -3.19
N LEU A 64 4.69 -7.14 -3.44
CA LEU A 64 3.89 -6.13 -2.74
C LEU A 64 3.93 -6.34 -1.22
N ALA A 65 3.72 -7.58 -0.77
CA ALA A 65 3.69 -7.92 0.65
C ALA A 65 5.04 -7.70 1.33
N GLU A 66 6.14 -8.09 0.68
CA GLU A 66 7.50 -7.86 1.17
C GLU A 66 7.81 -6.37 1.30
N ILE A 67 7.52 -5.60 0.24
CA ILE A 67 7.79 -4.15 0.20
C ILE A 67 6.92 -3.41 1.22
N TYR A 68 5.62 -3.73 1.31
CA TYR A 68 4.72 -3.11 2.28
C TYR A 68 5.21 -3.35 3.71
N THR A 69 5.58 -4.59 4.04
CA THR A 69 6.05 -4.94 5.38
C THR A 69 7.36 -4.23 5.71
N ASP A 70 8.33 -4.21 4.79
CA ASP A 70 9.61 -3.52 4.99
C ASP A 70 9.40 -2.01 5.17
N LEU A 71 8.54 -1.38 4.37
CA LEU A 71 8.25 0.06 4.46
C LEU A 71 7.52 0.45 5.75
N GLN A 72 6.62 -0.39 6.26
CA GLN A 72 5.93 -0.11 7.53
C GLN A 72 6.87 -0.09 8.74
N ASP A 73 7.98 -0.81 8.68
CA ASP A 73 8.99 -0.85 9.75
C ASP A 73 10.01 0.32 9.66
N ARG A 74 9.96 1.13 8.60
CA ARG A 74 10.86 2.29 8.42
C ARG A 74 10.37 3.50 9.17
N GLN A 75 11.27 4.14 9.92
CA GLN A 75 10.95 5.34 10.71
C GLN A 75 10.68 6.56 9.82
N GLU A 76 11.26 6.56 8.63
CA GLU A 76 11.10 7.56 7.59
C GLU A 76 9.70 7.55 6.96
N VAL A 77 8.96 6.44 7.09
CA VAL A 77 7.67 6.23 6.45
C VAL A 77 6.55 6.55 7.44
N TYR A 78 5.81 7.61 7.16
CA TYR A 78 4.64 8.01 7.93
C TYR A 78 3.42 7.11 7.66
N ASP A 79 3.20 6.76 6.39
CA ASP A 79 2.05 5.96 5.95
C ASP A 79 2.32 5.32 4.58
N VAL A 80 1.66 4.19 4.30
CA VAL A 80 1.76 3.46 3.02
C VAL A 80 0.37 3.26 2.44
N SER A 81 0.12 3.85 1.27
CA SER A 81 -1.12 3.68 0.52
C SER A 81 -0.95 2.63 -0.58
N LEU A 82 -1.69 1.53 -0.50
CA LEU A 82 -1.59 0.38 -1.41
C LEU A 82 -2.49 0.44 -2.66
N TRP A 83 -2.92 1.64 -3.06
CA TRP A 83 -3.71 1.80 -4.28
C TRP A 83 -3.51 3.20 -4.87
N GLY A 84 -3.54 3.26 -6.19
CA GLY A 84 -3.33 4.44 -7.00
C GLY A 84 -4.20 4.46 -8.26
N PRO A 85 -4.10 5.50 -9.09
CA PRO A 85 -4.84 5.59 -10.35
C PRO A 85 -4.46 4.50 -11.36
N ALA A 86 -3.26 3.92 -11.24
CA ALA A 86 -2.75 2.86 -12.09
C ALA A 86 -3.13 1.44 -11.63
N SER A 87 -3.67 1.27 -10.41
CA SER A 87 -3.92 -0.07 -9.85
C SER A 87 -5.11 -0.76 -10.49
N GLU A 88 -4.92 -2.01 -10.91
CA GLU A 88 -6.00 -2.89 -11.36
C GLU A 88 -6.71 -3.57 -10.18
N ARG A 89 -5.98 -3.84 -9.09
CA ARG A 89 -6.49 -4.44 -7.87
C ARG A 89 -6.24 -3.54 -6.65
N PHE A 90 -7.03 -3.76 -5.60
CA PHE A 90 -7.10 -2.88 -4.43
C PHE A 90 -6.88 -3.69 -3.14
N PRO A 91 -5.61 -3.93 -2.77
CA PRO A 91 -5.26 -4.55 -1.50
C PRO A 91 -5.60 -3.63 -0.31
N VAL A 92 -6.12 -4.26 0.75
CA VAL A 92 -6.45 -3.59 2.01
C VAL A 92 -5.82 -4.39 3.15
N PRO A 93 -4.93 -3.80 3.95
CA PRO A 93 -4.41 -4.44 5.14
C PRO A 93 -5.51 -4.53 6.20
N VAL A 94 -5.80 -5.74 6.66
CA VAL A 94 -6.83 -6.02 7.66
C VAL A 94 -6.27 -6.90 8.77
N GLU A 95 -6.45 -6.47 10.01
CA GLU A 95 -6.13 -7.26 11.20
C GLU A 95 -6.91 -8.58 11.22
N HIS A 96 -6.24 -9.69 11.55
CA HIS A 96 -6.81 -11.04 11.53
C HIS A 96 -8.10 -11.18 12.34
N TYR A 97 -8.21 -10.47 13.47
CA TYR A 97 -9.40 -10.53 14.31
C TYR A 97 -10.65 -9.94 13.62
N ALA A 98 -10.48 -9.13 12.59
CA ALA A 98 -11.54 -8.47 11.86
C ALA A 98 -11.92 -9.15 10.54
N LEU A 99 -11.11 -10.10 10.04
CA LEU A 99 -11.42 -10.86 8.82
C LEU A 99 -12.78 -11.57 8.88
N GLN A 100 -13.17 -12.05 10.07
CA GLN A 100 -14.47 -12.69 10.31
C GLN A 100 -15.69 -11.77 10.13
N GLN A 101 -15.48 -10.45 9.98
CA GLN A 101 -16.55 -9.48 9.76
C GLN A 101 -16.91 -9.32 8.28
N LEU A 102 -16.08 -9.85 7.37
CA LEU A 102 -16.38 -9.87 5.94
C LEU A 102 -17.44 -10.94 5.65
N PRO A 103 -18.62 -10.57 5.12
CA PRO A 103 -19.75 -11.49 4.96
C PRO A 103 -19.57 -12.48 3.81
N ASP A 104 -18.74 -12.14 2.81
CA ASP A 104 -18.53 -12.94 1.60
C ASP A 104 -17.03 -13.11 1.30
N PRO A 105 -16.29 -13.97 2.02
CA PRO A 105 -14.85 -14.13 1.84
C PRO A 105 -14.48 -14.58 0.42
N ASP A 106 -15.32 -15.37 -0.25
CA ASP A 106 -15.07 -15.86 -1.62
C ASP A 106 -14.98 -14.74 -2.68
N ARG A 107 -15.32 -13.49 -2.33
CA ARG A 107 -15.19 -12.32 -3.20
C ARG A 107 -13.80 -11.70 -3.19
N TYR A 108 -12.94 -12.13 -2.26
CA TYR A 108 -11.64 -11.54 -2.03
C TYR A 108 -10.55 -12.60 -2.12
N GLU A 109 -9.36 -12.16 -2.53
CA GLU A 109 -8.15 -12.94 -2.32
C GLU A 109 -7.49 -12.49 -1.01
N PHE A 110 -6.94 -13.44 -0.26
CA PHE A 110 -6.34 -13.19 1.04
C PHE A 110 -4.87 -13.56 1.00
N TYR A 111 -4.02 -12.59 1.28
CA TYR A 111 -2.59 -12.79 1.40
C TYR A 111 -2.13 -12.44 2.81
N ALA A 112 -1.79 -13.46 3.59
CA ALA A 112 -1.37 -13.27 4.97
C ALA A 112 0.01 -12.61 5.02
N LEU A 113 0.12 -11.51 5.78
CA LEU A 113 1.40 -10.92 6.16
C LEU A 113 1.87 -11.53 7.49
N ASP A 114 3.06 -11.13 7.93
CA ASP A 114 3.57 -11.54 9.23
C ASP A 114 2.75 -10.96 10.40
N GLY A 115 2.80 -11.67 11.53
CA GLY A 115 2.35 -11.16 12.82
C GLY A 115 0.84 -11.25 13.04
N GLN A 116 0.02 -10.40 12.40
CA GLN A 116 -1.43 -10.31 12.64
C GLN A 116 -2.24 -9.67 11.48
N VAL A 117 -1.61 -9.32 10.35
CA VAL A 117 -2.28 -8.59 9.25
C VAL A 117 -2.43 -9.51 8.04
N THR A 118 -3.53 -9.36 7.30
CA THR A 118 -3.75 -9.97 5.99
C THR A 118 -4.10 -8.89 4.99
N LEU A 119 -3.48 -8.91 3.81
CA LEU A 119 -3.93 -8.14 2.67
C LEU A 119 -5.18 -8.81 2.09
N VAL A 120 -6.30 -8.09 2.17
CA VAL A 120 -7.56 -8.44 1.49
C VAL A 120 -7.55 -7.76 0.13
N ILE A 121 -7.37 -8.54 -0.93
CA ILE A 121 -7.22 -8.06 -2.29
C ILE A 121 -8.59 -8.01 -2.97
N CYS A 122 -8.99 -6.80 -3.33
CA CYS A 122 -10.26 -6.53 -3.99
C CYS A 122 -10.04 -6.32 -5.50
N ASP A 123 -10.85 -6.95 -6.35
CA ASP A 123 -10.77 -6.79 -7.81
C ASP A 123 -11.48 -5.52 -8.32
N SER A 124 -12.17 -4.79 -7.43
CA SER A 124 -12.84 -3.55 -7.78
C SER A 124 -12.87 -2.54 -6.65
N ARG A 125 -12.99 -1.24 -7.01
CA ARG A 125 -13.20 -0.16 -6.04
C ARG A 125 -14.47 -0.33 -5.21
N MET A 126 -15.50 -0.97 -5.77
CA MET A 126 -16.72 -1.24 -5.02
C MET A 126 -16.48 -2.24 -3.89
N ASP A 127 -15.66 -3.26 -4.14
CA ASP A 127 -15.28 -4.26 -3.15
C ASP A 127 -14.40 -3.65 -2.07
N LEU A 128 -13.44 -2.79 -2.44
CA LEU A 128 -12.65 -1.96 -1.52
C LEU A 128 -13.53 -1.13 -0.57
N GLU A 129 -14.50 -0.39 -1.11
CA GLU A 129 -15.40 0.45 -0.32
C GLU A 129 -16.31 -0.38 0.60
N GLN A 130 -16.64 -1.61 0.20
CA GLN A 130 -17.39 -2.55 1.03
C GLN A 130 -16.54 -3.00 2.23
N VAL A 131 -15.30 -3.45 1.99
CA VAL A 131 -14.35 -3.83 3.06
C VAL A 131 -14.19 -2.71 4.07
N ARG A 132 -13.98 -1.47 3.61
CA ARG A 132 -13.84 -0.29 4.47
C ARG A 132 -15.08 0.04 5.31
N ARG A 133 -16.26 -0.37 4.86
CA ARG A 133 -17.51 -0.16 5.59
C ARG A 133 -17.74 -1.23 6.65
N GLU A 134 -17.34 -2.46 6.37
CA GLU A 134 -17.61 -3.63 7.19
C GLU A 134 -16.54 -3.88 8.24
N VAL A 135 -15.28 -3.62 7.89
CA VAL A 135 -14.14 -3.75 8.80
C VAL A 135 -14.05 -2.48 9.66
N PRO A 136 -13.91 -2.62 11.00
CA PRO A 136 -13.71 -1.47 11.87
C PRO A 136 -12.45 -0.69 11.47
N ALA A 137 -12.52 0.65 11.50
CA ALA A 137 -11.37 1.49 11.13
C ALA A 137 -10.09 1.19 11.93
N ALA A 138 -10.21 0.76 13.20
CA ALA A 138 -9.06 0.38 14.03
C ALA A 138 -8.42 -0.97 13.63
N ALA A 139 -9.05 -1.71 12.73
CA ALA A 139 -8.59 -3.00 12.21
C ALA A 139 -8.13 -2.89 10.75
N LEU A 140 -8.20 -1.68 10.17
CA LEU A 140 -7.63 -1.34 8.87
C LEU A 140 -6.23 -0.77 9.11
N GLY A 141 -5.26 -1.23 8.34
CA GLY A 141 -3.92 -0.65 8.29
C GLY A 141 -3.79 0.49 7.30
#